data_AF-A0A521KGY2-F1
#
_entry.id   AF-A0A521KGY2-F1
#
_cell.length_a   1.000
_cell.length_b   1.000
_cell.length_c   1.000
_cell.angle_alpha   90.00
_cell.angle_beta   90.00
_cell.angle_gamma   90.00
#
_symmetry.space_group_name_H-M   'P 1'
#
loop_
_entity.id
_entity.type
_entity.pdbx_description
1 polymer ?
#
loop_
_entity_poly.entity_id
_entity_poly.type
_entity_poly.pdbx_seq_one_letter_code
_entity_poly.pdbx_strand_id
1 'polypeptide(L)' 'MSLLNKVFGSPKATYRGVTNQPPQDCCFGKPLMPRWRGPQVMEDDSKAMGFVCHQCGREYLPLEVNEHRVLKRRA' A
#
# COMPACT_ATOMS: atom_id res chain seq x y z
N MET A 1 29.21 0.97 24.00
CA MET A 1 28.55 2.16 23.41
C MET A 1 29.15 2.41 22.03
N SER A 2 28.42 2.10 20.96
CA SER A 2 28.95 2.04 19.58
C SER A 2 29.37 3.42 19.04
N LEU A 3 30.60 3.53 18.51
CA LEU A 3 31.19 4.72 17.86
C LEU A 3 30.30 5.31 16.76
N LEU A 4 29.52 4.48 16.09
CA LEU A 4 28.64 4.86 14.98
C LEU A 4 27.55 5.85 15.41
N ASN A 5 27.02 5.72 16.63
CA ASN A 5 25.98 6.63 17.13
C ASN A 5 26.50 8.04 17.42
N LYS A 6 27.81 8.21 17.68
CA LYS A 6 28.43 9.52 17.92
C LYS A 6 28.67 10.31 16.63
N VAL A 7 28.92 9.62 15.52
CA VAL A 7 29.21 10.27 14.22
C VAL A 7 27.93 10.64 13.49
N PHE A 8 26.93 9.76 13.51
CA PHE A 8 25.73 9.91 12.68
C PHE A 8 24.48 10.38 13.45
N GLY A 9 24.58 10.52 14.78
CA GLY A 9 23.43 10.75 15.64
C GLY A 9 22.55 9.50 15.74
N SER A 10 21.72 9.43 16.78
CA SER A 10 20.69 8.40 16.86
C SER A 10 19.58 8.73 15.87
N PRO A 11 19.08 7.77 15.09
CA PRO A 11 17.89 8.00 14.28
C PRO A 11 16.74 8.37 15.22
N LYS A 12 16.21 9.58 15.07
CA LYS A 12 14.94 9.95 15.70
C LYS A 12 13.88 9.05 15.08
N ALA A 13 13.46 8.03 15.79
CA ALA A 13 12.29 7.23 15.44
C ALA A 13 11.04 8.10 15.62
N THR A 14 10.80 9.06 14.73
CA THR A 14 9.55 9.82 14.66
C THR A 14 8.44 9.03 13.97
N TYR A 15 8.65 7.73 13.73
CA TYR A 15 7.59 6.82 13.29
C TYR A 15 6.60 6.63 14.44
N ARG A 16 5.58 7.48 14.48
CA ARG A 16 4.39 7.22 15.29
C ARG A 16 3.69 6.01 14.68
N GLY A 17 3.81 4.87 15.36
CA GLY A 17 3.02 3.69 15.00
C GLY A 17 1.55 4.09 14.93
N VAL A 18 0.93 3.89 13.77
CA VAL A 18 -0.50 4.15 13.60
C VAL A 18 -1.24 3.18 14.53
N THR A 19 -1.82 3.70 15.62
CA THR A 19 -2.44 2.90 16.68
C THR A 19 -3.75 2.26 16.24
N ASN A 20 -4.37 2.78 15.18
CA ASN A 20 -5.61 2.26 14.62
C ASN A 20 -5.28 1.41 13.40
N GLN A 21 -5.11 0.11 13.60
CA GLN A 21 -5.17 -0.79 12.47
C GLN A 21 -6.61 -0.85 11.96
N PRO A 22 -6.86 -0.48 10.71
CA PRO A 22 -8.16 -0.57 10.07
C PRO A 22 -8.64 -2.04 10.04
N PRO A 23 -9.96 -2.29 9.98
CA PRO A 23 -10.51 -3.64 9.99
C PRO A 23 -9.82 -4.53 8.96
N GLN A 24 -9.46 -5.77 9.35
CA GLN A 24 -8.66 -6.67 8.52
C GLN A 24 -9.29 -6.94 7.14
N ASP A 25 -10.62 -6.82 7.04
CA ASP A 25 -11.39 -7.14 5.83
C ASP A 25 -11.98 -5.92 5.09
N CYS A 26 -11.57 -4.71 5.44
CA CYS A 26 -12.12 -3.49 4.81
C CYS A 26 -11.90 -3.42 3.28
N CYS A 27 -11.00 -4.24 2.73
CA CYS A 27 -10.60 -4.26 1.33
C CYS A 27 -11.46 -5.21 0.46
N PHE A 28 -12.08 -6.22 1.05
CA PHE A 28 -12.80 -7.25 0.29
C PHE A 28 -14.11 -6.70 -0.28
N GLY A 29 -14.39 -7.00 -1.55
CA GLY A 29 -15.62 -6.58 -2.22
C GLY A 29 -15.70 -5.09 -2.57
N LYS A 30 -14.65 -4.30 -2.30
CA LYS A 30 -14.59 -2.88 -2.63
C LYS A 30 -13.55 -2.60 -3.72
N PRO A 31 -13.78 -1.62 -4.60
CA PRO A 31 -12.79 -1.21 -5.58
C PRO A 31 -11.61 -0.55 -4.88
N LEU A 32 -10.41 -1.03 -5.20
CA LEU A 32 -9.14 -0.47 -4.75
C LEU A 32 -8.70 0.65 -5.70
N MET A 33 -7.92 1.61 -5.19
CA MET A 33 -7.36 2.66 -6.03
C MET A 33 -6.09 2.18 -6.74
N PRO A 34 -5.98 2.34 -8.06
CA PRO A 34 -4.79 1.97 -8.80
C PRO A 34 -3.62 2.91 -8.47
N ARG A 35 -2.41 2.33 -8.44
CA ARG A 35 -1.15 3.06 -8.36
C ARG A 35 -0.45 3.06 -9.70
N TRP A 36 -0.21 4.26 -10.21
CA TRP A 36 0.38 4.49 -11.51
C TRP A 36 1.84 4.92 -11.38
N ARG A 37 2.65 4.61 -12.40
CA ARG A 37 4.00 5.19 -12.53
C ARG A 37 3.94 6.68 -12.83
N GLY A 38 2.91 7.13 -13.55
CA GLY A 38 2.72 8.52 -13.95
C GLY A 38 1.41 8.73 -14.72
N PRO A 39 1.09 9.98 -15.09
CA PRO A 39 -0.17 10.35 -15.74
C PRO A 39 -0.43 9.64 -17.07
N GLN A 40 0.63 9.36 -17.83
CA GLN A 40 0.57 8.81 -19.18
C GLN A 40 0.04 7.37 -19.29
N VAL A 41 -0.17 6.69 -18.16
CA VAL A 41 -0.69 5.31 -18.12
C VAL A 41 -2.00 5.19 -17.32
N MET A 42 -2.60 6.30 -16.88
CA MET A 42 -3.77 6.28 -16.00
C MET A 42 -5.08 5.84 -16.66
N GLU A 43 -5.13 5.82 -17.99
CA GLU A 43 -6.31 5.48 -18.78
C GLU A 43 -6.51 3.97 -18.93
N ASP A 44 -5.45 3.18 -18.73
CA ASP A 44 -5.43 1.73 -18.90
C ASP A 44 -5.11 1.03 -17.58
N ASP A 45 -6.14 0.47 -16.93
CA ASP A 45 -6.04 -0.27 -15.66
C ASP A 45 -5.04 -1.43 -15.68
N SER A 46 -4.74 -2.00 -16.84
CA SER A 46 -3.73 -3.05 -16.96
C SER A 46 -2.31 -2.53 -16.70
N LYS A 47 -2.10 -1.22 -16.77
CA LYS A 47 -0.79 -0.56 -16.51
C LYS A 47 -0.60 -0.16 -15.05
N ALA A 48 -1.57 -0.42 -14.17
CA ALA A 48 -1.42 -0.17 -12.75
C ALA A 48 -0.29 -1.05 -12.20
N MET A 49 0.63 -0.43 -11.45
CA MET A 49 1.73 -1.15 -10.79
C MET A 49 1.25 -1.91 -9.55
N GLY A 50 0.09 -1.54 -9.04
CA GLY A 50 -0.54 -2.13 -7.86
C GLY A 50 -1.81 -1.39 -7.50
N PHE A 51 -2.45 -1.83 -6.42
CA PHE A 51 -3.72 -1.29 -5.96
C PHE A 51 -3.68 -1.04 -4.45
N VAL A 52 -4.31 0.04 -4.00
CA VAL A 52 -4.29 0.47 -2.60
C VAL A 52 -5.71 0.61 -2.09
N CYS A 53 -5.96 0.08 -0.90
CA CYS A 53 -7.20 0.35 -0.20
C CYS A 53 -7.16 1.73 0.44
N HIS A 54 -8.09 2.62 0.07
CA HIS A 54 -8.15 3.97 0.62
C HIS A 54 -8.49 4.04 2.12
N GLN A 55 -9.11 2.97 2.66
CA GLN A 55 -9.46 2.91 4.07
C GLN A 55 -8.29 2.46 4.95
N CYS A 56 -7.49 1.50 4.47
CA CYS A 56 -6.42 0.94 5.28
C CYS A 56 -4.99 1.22 4.83
N GLY A 57 -4.82 1.80 3.63
CA GLY A 57 -3.51 2.02 3.03
C GLY A 57 -2.77 0.75 2.64
N ARG A 58 -3.37 -0.44 2.76
CA ARG A 58 -2.73 -1.69 2.34
C ARG A 58 -2.61 -1.73 0.82
N GLU A 59 -1.44 -2.12 0.36
CA GLU A 59 -1.13 -2.28 -1.06
C GLU A 59 -1.25 -3.75 -1.47
N TYR A 60 -1.66 -3.96 -2.71
CA TYR A 60 -1.87 -5.26 -3.33
C TYR A 60 -1.27 -5.27 -4.73
N LEU A 61 -0.76 -6.43 -5.13
CA LEU A 61 -0.20 -6.63 -6.46
C LEU A 61 -1.31 -6.76 -7.50
N PRO A 62 -1.05 -6.41 -8.79
CA PRO A 62 -2.05 -6.54 -9.84
C PRO A 62 -2.63 -7.95 -9.99
N LEU A 63 -1.84 -8.99 -9.69
CA LEU A 63 -2.28 -10.39 -9.75
C LEU A 63 -3.32 -10.76 -8.69
N GLU A 64 -3.36 -10.04 -7.56
CA GLU A 64 -4.29 -10.29 -6.44
C GLU A 64 -5.67 -9.66 -6.67
N VAL A 65 -5.80 -8.85 -7.72
CA VAL A 65 -6.96 -8.00 -8.00
C VAL A 65 -7.56 -8.40 -9.35
N ASN A 66 -8.89 -8.37 -9.47
CA ASN A 66 -9.61 -8.62 -10.72
C ASN A 66 -9.75 -7.34 -11.56
N GLU A 67 -10.35 -7.45 -12.74
CA GLU A 67 -10.57 -6.31 -13.65
C GLU A 67 -11.44 -5.20 -13.04
N HIS A 68 -12.27 -5.52 -12.04
CA HIS A 68 -13.07 -4.54 -11.31
C HIS A 68 -12.32 -3.88 -10.14
N ARG A 69 -11.00 -4.06 -10.05
CA ARG A 69 -10.16 -3.53 -8.98
C ARG A 69 -10.52 -4.10 -7.60
N VAL A 70 -11.13 -5.29 -7.54
CA VAL A 70 -11.53 -5.97 -6.30
C VAL A 70 -10.59 -7.15 -6.05
N LEU A 71 -10.24 -7.40 -4.78
CA LEU A 71 -9.46 -8.57 -4.39
C LEU A 71 -10.11 -9.86 -4.88
N LYS A 72 -9.32 -10.71 -5.54
CA LYS A 72 -9.72 -12.08 -5.86
C LYS A 72 -9.95 -12.81 -4.55
N ARG A 73 -11.08 -13.55 -4.43
CA ARG A 73 -11.23 -14.51 -3.33
C ARG A 73 -10.07 -15.50 -3.45
N ARG A 74 -9.30 -15.66 -2.38
CA ARG A 74 -8.38 -16.79 -2.28
C ARG A 74 -9.25 -18.05 -2.34
N ALA A 75 -8.98 -18.91 -3.32
CA ALA A 75 -9.58 -20.23 -3.41
C ALA A 75 -9.19 -21.09 -2.20
#